data_AF-A0A4Y2RIJ6-F1
#
_entry.id   AF-A0A4Y2RIJ6-F1
#
_cell.length_a   1.000
_cell.length_b   1.000
_cell.length_c   1.000
_cell.angle_alpha   90.00
_cell.angle_beta   90.00
_cell.angle_gamma   90.00
#
_symmetry.space_group_name_H-M   'P 1'
#
loop_
_entity.id
_entity.type
_entity.pdbx_description
1 polymer ?
#
loop_
_entity_poly.entity_id
_entity_poly.type
_entity_poly.pdbx_seq_one_letter_code
_entity_poly.pdbx_strand_id
1 'polypeptide(L)'
;MTAMMPFLKQNILRQRKNNTTLPAAFTLAKPKNKIESETFRTSPVEEQEIKSQVEKLLQAGLFKESNSSYSSPVTLAFKRDEGKKTRLFIDFRKLNALCKSDSEPLSLMDSLLDKLSKAKIFSSLDLASGYLHVPIHPKDTEKLAFCTNFGLYEWCRLPFGIKVAPAIFNRLIRRILTKYKIGFACNYFDDIIVYSSSELEHWKRLKTIFEICEKENIKLKLSKCVFAQTKISFLGYEIEQAHHPQTNGKVERVNQSLVTRLKCKVNSTSTKVPWTKLLESVTNEYNLTPHLITKYPPAYLLLGTLPYDAPIGENSYYEPVNEARNLALQRTIDYHNKNKRRYDSRFVGKKFNPGDLVVYEEFHYPNTRKLSPPFSGPYEIIKQCSE
;
A
#
# COMPACT_ATOMS: atom_id res chain seq x y z
N MET A 1 -2.86 29.09 8.91
CA MET A 1 -1.65 28.25 9.05
C MET A 1 -0.84 28.49 10.32
N THR A 2 -0.62 29.75 10.76
CA THR A 2 0.38 30.08 11.80
C THR A 2 -0.07 29.89 13.26
N ALA A 3 -1.38 29.93 13.55
CA ALA A 3 -1.88 29.89 14.94
C ALA A 3 -2.11 28.48 15.53
N MET A 4 -2.15 27.41 14.71
CA MET A 4 -2.48 26.05 15.17
C MET A 4 -1.25 25.12 15.31
N MET A 5 -0.14 25.44 14.63
CA MET A 5 1.13 24.74 14.79
C MET A 5 1.68 24.79 16.23
N PRO A 6 1.56 25.91 16.98
CA PRO A 6 1.94 25.95 18.39
C PRO A 6 1.01 25.10 19.27
N PHE A 7 -0.30 25.08 18.99
CA PHE A 7 -1.30 24.29 19.73
C PHE A 7 -1.06 22.78 19.58
N LEU A 8 -0.62 22.34 18.38
CA LEU A 8 -0.17 20.97 18.12
C LEU A 8 1.14 20.64 18.85
N LYS A 9 2.11 21.57 18.91
CA LYS A 9 3.38 21.33 19.65
C LYS A 9 3.19 21.28 21.17
N GLN A 10 2.27 22.07 21.71
CA GLN A 10 2.12 22.25 23.17
C GLN A 10 1.27 21.16 23.85
N ASN A 11 0.28 20.58 23.15
CA ASN A 11 -0.60 19.55 23.73
C ASN A 11 -0.07 18.10 23.59
N ILE A 12 0.87 17.83 22.68
CA ILE A 12 1.41 16.47 22.46
C ILE A 12 2.33 15.97 23.61
N LEU A 13 2.72 16.84 24.54
CA LEU A 13 3.67 16.52 25.63
C LEU A 13 3.04 16.31 27.02
N ARG A 14 1.72 16.46 27.20
CA ARG A 14 1.09 16.29 28.52
C ARG A 14 0.77 14.83 28.81
N GLN A 15 1.71 14.14 29.46
CA GLN A 15 1.51 12.79 29.97
C GLN A 15 0.45 12.75 31.08
N ARG A 16 -0.63 11.99 30.87
CA ARG A 16 -1.47 11.47 31.96
C ARG A 16 -1.47 9.94 31.92
N LYS A 17 -1.03 9.33 33.01
CA LYS A 17 -1.06 7.88 33.25
C LYS A 17 -2.50 7.42 33.52
N ASN A 18 -3.29 7.17 32.48
CA ASN A 18 -4.55 6.43 32.64
C ASN A 18 -4.53 5.21 31.70
N ASN A 19 -4.39 4.01 32.29
CA ASN A 19 -4.48 2.72 31.60
C ASN A 19 -5.96 2.41 31.31
N THR A 20 -6.48 2.88 30.17
CA THR A 20 -7.85 2.57 29.71
C THR A 20 -7.90 1.78 28.40
N THR A 21 -6.79 1.17 27.97
CA THR A 21 -6.76 0.28 26.81
C THR A 21 -6.90 -1.18 27.24
N LEU A 22 -7.90 -1.87 26.67
CA LEU A 22 -8.06 -3.32 26.84
C LEU A 22 -6.79 -4.05 26.34
N PRO A 23 -6.20 -4.97 27.13
CA PRO A 23 -5.01 -5.68 26.71
C PRO A 23 -5.30 -6.60 25.53
N ALA A 24 -4.40 -6.60 24.55
CA ALA A 24 -4.38 -7.56 23.48
C ALA A 24 -4.10 -8.96 24.04
N ALA A 25 -5.00 -9.90 23.75
CA ALA A 25 -4.82 -11.30 24.04
C ALA A 25 -4.84 -12.09 22.73
N PHE A 26 -4.00 -13.12 22.62
CA PHE A 26 -3.98 -14.01 21.46
C PHE A 26 -3.80 -15.47 21.87
N THR A 27 -4.42 -16.37 21.12
CA THR A 27 -4.47 -17.79 21.49
C THR A 27 -3.54 -18.62 20.60
N LEU A 28 -2.69 -19.45 21.22
CA LEU A 28 -1.87 -20.42 20.50
C LEU A 28 -2.67 -21.68 20.16
N ALA A 29 -2.35 -22.34 19.04
CA ALA A 29 -2.98 -23.60 18.67
C ALA A 29 -2.42 -24.78 19.46
N LYS A 30 -3.00 -25.05 20.65
CA LYS A 30 -2.68 -26.18 21.57
C LYS A 30 -1.23 -26.20 22.11
N PRO A 31 -1.00 -26.84 23.28
CA PRO A 31 0.32 -26.91 23.88
C PRO A 31 1.05 -28.17 23.39
N LYS A 32 2.26 -28.02 22.84
CA LYS A 32 3.42 -28.91 23.05
C LYS A 32 4.49 -28.64 21.98
N ASN A 33 5.36 -27.70 22.35
CA ASN A 33 6.83 -27.78 22.37
C ASN A 33 7.30 -26.40 22.80
N LYS A 34 8.21 -26.34 23.78
CA LYS A 34 8.79 -25.06 24.20
C LYS A 34 9.52 -24.46 22.98
N ILE A 35 9.27 -23.19 22.69
CA ILE A 35 9.99 -22.52 21.61
C ILE A 35 11.27 -22.03 22.23
N GLU A 36 12.31 -22.84 22.13
CA GLU A 36 13.65 -22.48 22.55
C GLU A 36 14.52 -22.35 21.31
N SER A 37 15.22 -21.21 21.24
CA SER A 37 16.16 -20.90 20.18
C SER A 37 17.35 -20.22 20.81
N GLU A 38 18.54 -20.61 20.36
CA GLU A 38 19.79 -20.00 20.73
C GLU A 38 19.97 -18.65 20.04
N THR A 39 20.74 -17.76 20.66
CA THR A 39 21.08 -16.46 20.09
C THR A 39 21.88 -16.65 18.80
N PHE A 40 21.67 -15.76 17.84
CA PHE A 40 22.51 -15.74 16.65
C PHE A 40 23.90 -15.21 17.00
N ARG A 41 24.92 -15.71 16.29
CA ARG A 41 26.27 -15.13 16.38
C ARG A 41 26.24 -13.72 15.79
N THR A 42 26.64 -12.75 16.61
CA THR A 42 26.72 -11.33 16.25
C THR A 42 28.16 -10.86 16.30
N SER A 43 28.51 -9.90 15.44
CA SER A 43 29.81 -9.21 15.55
C SER A 43 29.85 -8.30 16.79
N PRO A 44 31.04 -7.93 17.30
CA PRO A 44 31.15 -7.05 18.48
C PRO A 44 30.45 -5.69 18.31
N VAL A 45 30.43 -5.16 17.08
CA VAL A 45 29.76 -3.90 16.74
C VAL A 45 28.24 -4.05 16.80
N GLU A 46 27.71 -5.15 16.25
CA GLU A 46 26.27 -5.46 16.31
C GLU A 46 25.82 -5.72 17.76
N GLU A 47 26.66 -6.37 18.56
CA GLU A 47 26.39 -6.66 19.97
C GLU A 47 26.32 -5.40 20.83
N GLN A 48 27.21 -4.42 20.62
CA GLN A 48 27.15 -3.11 21.28
C GLN A 48 25.86 -2.34 20.91
N GLU A 49 25.46 -2.39 19.64
CA GLU A 49 24.23 -1.75 19.18
C GLU A 49 22.98 -2.41 19.78
N ILE A 50 22.94 -3.75 19.82
CA ILE A 50 21.87 -4.50 20.50
C ILE A 50 21.80 -4.09 21.96
N LYS A 51 22.93 -4.05 22.67
CA LYS A 51 22.98 -3.65 24.08
C LYS A 51 22.42 -2.25 24.30
N SER A 52 22.89 -1.27 23.51
CA SER A 52 22.43 0.13 23.60
C SER A 52 20.92 0.25 23.39
N GLN A 53 20.37 -0.46 22.41
CA GLN A 53 18.93 -0.44 22.14
C GLN A 53 18.14 -1.17 23.20
N VAL A 54 18.65 -2.30 23.70
CA VAL A 54 17.99 -3.05 24.77
C VAL A 54 17.89 -2.19 26.02
N GLU A 55 18.98 -1.52 26.44
CA GLU A 55 18.95 -0.62 27.60
C GLU A 55 17.96 0.53 27.43
N LYS A 56 17.90 1.16 26.26
CA LYS A 56 16.93 2.24 25.96
C LYS A 56 15.48 1.77 26.07
N LEU A 57 15.18 0.59 25.54
CA LEU A 57 13.83 0.04 25.53
C LEU A 57 13.44 -0.51 26.92
N LEU A 58 14.39 -1.00 27.71
CA LEU A 58 14.22 -1.37 29.11
C LEU A 58 13.90 -0.14 29.97
N GLN A 59 14.67 0.94 29.81
CA GLN A 59 14.41 2.23 30.48
C GLN A 59 13.04 2.82 30.08
N ALA A 60 12.61 2.62 28.83
CA ALA A 60 11.28 3.02 28.36
C ALA A 60 10.14 2.13 28.90
N GLY A 61 10.44 1.03 29.60
CA GLY A 61 9.46 0.11 30.18
C GLY A 61 8.68 -0.71 29.14
N LEU A 62 9.25 -0.95 27.96
CA LEU A 62 8.60 -1.70 26.88
C LEU A 62 8.73 -3.22 27.04
N PHE A 63 9.81 -3.68 27.68
CA PHE A 63 10.03 -5.06 28.09
C PHE A 63 10.62 -5.10 29.50
N LYS A 64 10.66 -6.30 30.09
CA LYS A 64 11.22 -6.58 31.41
C LYS A 64 12.07 -7.85 31.36
N GLU A 65 12.92 -8.04 32.35
CA GLU A 65 13.64 -9.31 32.52
C GLU A 65 12.65 -10.45 32.72
N SER A 66 12.95 -11.59 32.09
CA SER A 66 12.08 -12.76 32.09
C SER A 66 12.84 -14.00 32.52
N ASN A 67 12.14 -14.89 33.22
CA ASN A 67 12.58 -16.25 33.52
C ASN A 67 11.71 -17.28 32.75
N SER A 68 11.10 -16.85 31.64
CA SER A 68 10.19 -17.71 30.89
C SER A 68 10.91 -18.87 30.21
N SER A 69 10.14 -19.93 29.91
CA SER A 69 10.61 -21.08 29.15
C SER A 69 10.57 -20.88 27.61
N TYR A 70 10.32 -19.65 27.14
CA TYR A 70 10.29 -19.33 25.72
C TYR A 70 11.50 -18.45 25.38
N SER A 71 12.07 -18.66 24.20
CA SER A 71 13.25 -17.93 23.73
C SER A 71 13.23 -17.79 22.21
N SER A 72 13.07 -16.55 21.76
CA SER A 72 13.21 -16.16 20.35
C SER A 72 14.48 -15.32 20.16
N PRO A 73 15.31 -15.58 19.14
CA PRO A 73 16.60 -14.90 19.00
C PRO A 73 16.44 -13.52 18.37
N VAL A 74 17.36 -12.62 18.73
CA VAL A 74 17.44 -11.25 18.21
C VAL A 74 18.39 -11.16 17.01
N THR A 75 18.07 -10.29 16.06
CA THR A 75 18.89 -9.97 14.89
C THR A 75 18.77 -8.48 14.55
N LEU A 76 19.81 -7.90 13.93
CA LEU A 76 19.76 -6.55 13.39
C LEU A 76 19.50 -6.57 11.88
N ALA A 77 18.61 -5.70 11.42
CA ALA A 77 18.35 -5.49 10.00
C ALA A 77 18.70 -4.06 9.54
N PHE A 78 18.91 -3.92 8.25
CA PHE A 78 19.23 -2.64 7.62
C PHE A 78 18.05 -1.67 7.68
N LYS A 79 18.30 -0.46 8.20
CA LYS A 79 17.37 0.66 8.09
C LYS A 79 17.69 1.42 6.80
N ARG A 80 16.72 1.50 5.88
CA ARG A 80 16.90 2.13 4.56
C ARG A 80 17.39 3.58 4.64
N ASP A 81 16.97 4.31 5.67
CA ASP A 81 17.30 5.73 5.85
C ASP A 81 18.78 5.98 6.22
N GLU A 82 19.43 5.02 6.88
CA GLU A 82 20.78 5.19 7.44
C GLU A 82 21.83 4.31 6.76
N GLY A 83 21.42 3.37 5.89
CA GLY A 83 22.31 2.41 5.24
C GLY A 83 23.01 1.43 6.19
N LYS A 84 22.67 1.44 7.49
CA LYS A 84 23.30 0.63 8.55
C LYS A 84 22.33 -0.40 9.12
N LYS A 85 22.86 -1.53 9.64
CA LYS A 85 22.10 -2.53 10.40
C LYS A 85 21.79 -2.03 11.81
N THR A 86 20.82 -1.14 11.94
CA THR A 86 20.45 -0.53 13.23
C THR A 86 19.06 -0.94 13.69
N ARG A 87 18.28 -1.72 12.93
CA ARG A 87 16.92 -2.07 13.37
C ARG A 87 16.90 -3.40 14.12
N LEU A 88 16.60 -3.36 15.42
CA LEU A 88 16.35 -4.55 16.24
C LEU A 88 15.13 -5.33 15.72
N PHE A 89 15.32 -6.61 15.44
CA PHE A 89 14.29 -7.56 15.07
C PHE A 89 14.39 -8.80 15.96
N ILE A 90 13.24 -9.37 16.29
CA ILE A 90 13.15 -10.65 16.99
C ILE A 90 12.57 -11.66 16.01
N ASP A 91 13.21 -12.82 15.93
CA ASP A 91 12.77 -13.87 15.03
C ASP A 91 11.62 -14.68 15.64
N PHE A 92 10.40 -14.19 15.45
CA PHE A 92 9.18 -14.87 15.85
C PHE A 92 8.71 -15.93 14.83
N ARG A 93 9.53 -16.39 13.87
CA ARG A 93 9.07 -17.36 12.84
C ARG A 93 8.51 -18.65 13.45
N LYS A 94 9.22 -19.24 14.42
CA LYS A 94 8.76 -20.45 15.13
C LYS A 94 7.45 -20.21 15.89
N LEU A 95 7.32 -19.04 16.54
CA LEU A 95 6.11 -18.64 17.24
C LEU A 95 4.93 -18.44 16.29
N ASN A 96 5.17 -17.78 15.16
CA ASN A 96 4.17 -17.50 14.14
C ASN A 96 3.59 -18.75 13.48
N ALA A 97 4.37 -19.83 13.39
CA ALA A 97 3.90 -21.12 12.89
C ALA A 97 2.88 -21.77 13.84
N LEU A 98 2.98 -21.50 15.15
CA LEU A 98 2.11 -22.04 16.20
C LEU A 98 0.93 -21.12 16.55
N CYS A 99 1.02 -19.84 16.17
CA CYS A 99 -0.05 -18.87 16.33
C CYS A 99 -1.24 -19.19 15.41
N LYS A 100 -2.45 -19.26 16.00
CA LYS A 100 -3.68 -19.28 15.22
C LYS A 100 -3.80 -17.98 14.43
N SER A 101 -4.18 -18.08 13.15
CA SER A 101 -4.55 -16.91 12.37
C SER A 101 -5.79 -16.25 12.96
N ASP A 102 -5.72 -14.94 13.19
CA ASP A 102 -6.89 -14.13 13.53
C ASP A 102 -7.51 -13.62 12.22
N SER A 103 -8.78 -13.96 12.01
CA SER A 103 -9.55 -13.57 10.82
C SER A 103 -10.30 -12.26 11.08
N GLU A 104 -9.58 -11.20 11.44
CA GLU A 104 -10.19 -9.88 11.52
C GLU A 104 -10.61 -9.46 10.10
N PRO A 105 -11.87 -9.04 9.88
CA PRO A 105 -12.32 -8.61 8.57
C PRO A 105 -11.61 -7.31 8.20
N LEU A 106 -10.62 -7.41 7.32
CA LEU A 106 -10.09 -6.26 6.62
C LEU A 106 -11.16 -5.79 5.64
N SER A 107 -11.49 -4.51 5.66
CA SER A 107 -12.37 -3.92 4.67
C SER A 107 -11.77 -4.15 3.28
N LEU A 108 -12.57 -4.71 2.37
CA LEU A 108 -12.17 -4.92 0.98
C LEU A 108 -11.75 -3.58 0.37
N MET A 109 -10.67 -3.58 -0.43
CA MET A 109 -10.14 -2.36 -1.04
C MET A 109 -11.20 -1.60 -1.82
N ASP A 110 -12.04 -2.29 -2.59
CA ASP A 110 -13.10 -1.66 -3.39
C ASP A 110 -14.11 -0.90 -2.51
N SER A 111 -14.48 -1.45 -1.35
CA SER A 111 -15.40 -0.79 -0.42
C SER A 111 -14.78 0.43 0.25
N LEU A 112 -13.47 0.41 0.49
CA LEU A 112 -12.72 1.58 0.96
C LEU A 112 -12.67 2.65 -0.13
N LEU A 113 -12.36 2.27 -1.36
CA LEU A 113 -12.31 3.18 -2.51
C LEU A 113 -13.67 3.82 -2.79
N ASP A 114 -14.77 3.08 -2.68
CA ASP A 114 -16.13 3.61 -2.84
C ASP A 114 -16.50 4.66 -1.77
N LYS A 115 -15.96 4.53 -0.56
CA LYS A 115 -16.13 5.53 0.50
C LYS A 115 -15.27 6.76 0.25
N LEU A 116 -14.06 6.55 -0.24
CA LEU A 116 -13.10 7.61 -0.52
C LEU A 116 -13.47 8.41 -1.79
N SER A 117 -14.08 7.79 -2.79
CA SER A 117 -14.45 8.42 -4.07
C SER A 117 -15.44 9.58 -3.92
N LYS A 118 -16.24 9.59 -2.86
CA LYS A 118 -17.21 10.66 -2.55
C LYS A 118 -16.58 11.87 -1.88
N ALA A 119 -15.31 11.79 -1.49
CA ALA A 119 -14.61 12.84 -0.77
C ALA A 119 -13.71 13.66 -1.69
N LYS A 120 -13.43 14.88 -1.23
CA LYS A 120 -12.63 15.90 -1.94
C LYS A 120 -11.24 16.05 -1.34
N ILE A 121 -11.15 15.92 -0.02
CA ILE A 121 -9.96 16.18 0.76
C ILE A 121 -9.67 14.98 1.65
N PHE A 122 -8.41 14.58 1.67
CA PHE A 122 -7.89 13.41 2.36
C PHE A 122 -6.76 13.82 3.32
N SER A 123 -6.70 13.13 4.45
CA SER A 123 -5.54 13.13 5.34
C SER A 123 -5.18 11.69 5.68
N SER A 124 -3.89 11.37 5.59
CA SER A 124 -3.34 10.10 6.09
C SER A 124 -2.66 10.35 7.43
N LEU A 125 -3.07 9.63 8.46
CA LEU A 125 -2.47 9.69 9.79
C LEU A 125 -1.70 8.40 10.05
N ASP A 126 -0.37 8.46 9.98
CA ASP A 126 0.53 7.36 10.31
C ASP A 126 0.67 7.25 11.83
N LEU A 127 0.33 6.08 12.36
CA LEU A 127 0.39 5.78 13.79
C LEU A 127 1.83 5.44 14.18
N ALA A 128 2.43 6.24 15.07
CA ALA A 128 3.82 6.07 15.45
C ALA A 128 4.03 4.76 16.21
N SER A 129 4.70 3.79 15.60
CA SER A 129 4.99 2.49 16.23
C SER A 129 3.75 1.87 16.88
N GLY A 130 2.61 1.91 16.17
CA GLY A 130 1.28 1.66 16.73
C GLY A 130 1.15 0.40 17.59
N TYR A 131 1.85 -0.68 17.22
CA TYR A 131 1.84 -1.92 18.01
C TYR A 131 2.40 -1.73 19.43
N LEU A 132 3.48 -0.95 19.61
CA LEU A 132 4.11 -0.76 20.93
C LEU A 132 3.21 -0.01 21.93
N HIS A 133 2.12 0.62 21.47
CA HIS A 133 1.13 1.22 22.37
C HIS A 133 0.16 0.20 22.95
N VAL A 134 -0.02 -0.96 22.31
CA VAL A 134 -1.00 -1.96 22.72
C VAL A 134 -0.43 -2.82 23.85
N PRO A 135 -1.01 -2.78 25.06
CA PRO A 135 -0.59 -3.66 26.15
C PRO A 135 -0.97 -5.10 25.83
N ILE A 136 -0.11 -6.05 26.21
CA ILE A 136 -0.39 -7.48 26.05
C ILE A 136 -0.97 -8.02 27.35
N HIS A 137 -1.84 -9.02 27.25
CA HIS A 137 -2.35 -9.73 28.40
C HIS A 137 -1.20 -10.46 29.13
N PRO A 138 -1.07 -10.38 30.48
CA PRO A 138 0.05 -10.96 31.23
C PRO A 138 0.30 -12.46 30.96
N LYS A 139 -0.76 -13.23 30.67
CA LYS A 139 -0.66 -14.66 30.31
C LYS A 139 0.07 -14.92 28.98
N ASP A 140 0.14 -13.92 28.11
CA ASP A 140 0.75 -14.04 26.78
C ASP A 140 2.14 -13.40 26.71
N THR A 141 2.58 -12.67 27.75
CA THR A 141 3.90 -11.98 27.75
C THR A 141 5.06 -12.98 27.75
N GLU A 142 4.94 -14.08 28.50
CA GLU A 142 5.95 -15.13 28.56
C GLU A 142 6.25 -15.75 27.18
N LYS A 143 5.25 -15.82 26.29
CA LYS A 143 5.40 -16.38 24.93
C LYS A 143 6.22 -15.48 24.01
N LEU A 144 6.35 -14.22 24.38
CA LEU A 144 7.07 -13.18 23.63
C LEU A 144 8.43 -12.90 24.21
N ALA A 145 8.95 -13.83 25.00
CA ALA A 145 10.31 -13.76 25.46
C ALA A 145 11.32 -13.95 24.33
N PHE A 146 12.39 -13.18 24.42
CA PHE A 146 13.48 -13.17 23.46
C PHE A 146 14.83 -13.19 24.18
N CYS A 147 15.78 -13.88 23.57
CA CYS A 147 17.13 -14.02 24.08
C CYS A 147 18.10 -13.06 23.39
N THR A 148 19.03 -12.55 24.19
CA THR A 148 20.20 -11.81 23.74
C THR A 148 21.43 -12.42 24.42
N ASN A 149 22.63 -12.06 23.96
CA ASN A 149 23.87 -12.52 24.60
C ASN A 149 24.01 -12.05 26.06
N PHE A 150 23.18 -11.08 26.48
CA PHE A 150 23.21 -10.48 27.81
C PHE A 150 22.12 -11.03 28.76
N GLY A 151 21.12 -11.73 28.25
CA GLY A 151 20.00 -12.21 29.06
C GLY A 151 18.71 -12.45 28.29
N LEU A 152 17.68 -12.85 29.05
CA LEU A 152 16.33 -13.13 28.56
C LEU A 152 15.37 -12.02 28.99
N TYR A 153 14.59 -11.52 28.03
CA TYR A 153 13.64 -10.43 28.24
C TYR A 153 12.27 -10.78 27.64
N GLU A 154 11.19 -10.22 28.18
CA GLU A 154 9.82 -10.40 27.66
C GLU A 154 9.10 -9.08 27.37
N TRP A 155 8.32 -9.06 26.29
CA TRP A 155 7.56 -7.88 25.89
C TRP A 155 6.31 -7.67 26.74
N CYS A 156 6.14 -6.44 27.24
CA CYS A 156 4.91 -5.99 27.90
C CYS A 156 3.91 -5.37 26.89
N ARG A 157 4.39 -4.99 25.71
CA ARG A 157 3.65 -4.32 24.63
C ARG A 157 3.79 -5.11 23.33
N LEU A 158 2.81 -5.04 22.44
CA LEU A 158 2.76 -5.82 21.20
C LEU A 158 4.00 -5.53 20.31
N PRO A 159 4.93 -6.50 20.16
CA PRO A 159 6.13 -6.28 19.36
C PRO A 159 5.84 -6.46 17.87
N PHE A 160 6.75 -5.92 17.06
CA PHE A 160 6.77 -6.17 15.63
C PHE A 160 7.17 -7.63 15.33
N GLY A 161 6.67 -8.17 14.21
CA GLY A 161 7.05 -9.49 13.72
C GLY A 161 6.10 -10.64 14.12
N ILE A 162 5.11 -10.40 14.98
CA ILE A 162 4.05 -11.38 15.25
C ILE A 162 3.01 -11.35 14.13
N LYS A 163 2.65 -12.52 13.61
CA LYS A 163 1.65 -12.70 12.54
C LYS A 163 0.30 -12.04 12.84
N VAL A 164 -0.13 -12.10 14.10
CA VAL A 164 -1.45 -11.64 14.56
C VAL A 164 -1.46 -10.16 14.96
N ALA A 165 -0.29 -9.51 15.08
CA ALA A 165 -0.19 -8.13 15.54
C ALA A 165 -1.02 -7.13 14.70
N PRO A 166 -1.00 -7.19 13.35
CA PRO A 166 -1.81 -6.29 12.54
C PRO A 166 -3.31 -6.48 12.74
N ALA A 167 -3.79 -7.72 12.92
CA ALA A 167 -5.21 -8.01 13.13
C ALA A 167 -5.70 -7.44 14.47
N ILE A 168 -4.93 -7.65 15.54
CA ILE A 168 -5.21 -7.10 16.87
C ILE A 168 -5.28 -5.57 16.83
N PHE A 169 -4.31 -4.95 16.15
CA PHE A 169 -4.24 -3.50 16.03
C PHE A 169 -5.42 -2.94 15.23
N ASN A 170 -5.73 -3.54 14.08
CA ASN A 170 -6.89 -3.17 13.27
C ASN A 170 -8.20 -3.27 14.07
N ARG A 171 -8.36 -4.34 14.85
CA ARG A 171 -9.52 -4.53 15.74
C ARG A 171 -9.60 -3.44 16.81
N LEU A 172 -8.47 -3.04 17.39
CA LEU A 172 -8.41 -1.95 18.37
C LEU A 172 -8.87 -0.63 17.76
N ILE A 173 -8.29 -0.23 16.62
CA ILE A 173 -8.67 1.00 15.94
C ILE A 173 -10.15 0.96 15.52
N ARG A 174 -10.62 -0.16 14.96
CA ARG A 174 -12.04 -0.34 14.62
C ARG A 174 -12.96 -0.18 15.83
N ARG A 175 -12.60 -0.73 17.00
CA ARG A 175 -13.36 -0.57 18.24
C ARG A 175 -13.40 0.89 18.70
N ILE A 176 -12.28 1.60 18.61
CA ILE A 176 -12.19 3.03 18.92
C ILE A 176 -13.10 3.82 17.96
N LEU A 177 -12.98 3.61 16.64
CA LEU A 177 -13.82 4.29 15.64
C LEU A 177 -15.32 4.01 15.87
N THR A 178 -15.68 2.78 16.23
CA THR A 178 -17.06 2.38 16.54
C THR A 178 -17.56 3.03 17.83
N LYS A 179 -16.74 3.07 18.88
CA LYS A 179 -17.04 3.70 20.18
C LYS A 179 -17.38 5.18 20.01
N TYR A 180 -16.66 5.89 19.14
CA TYR A 180 -16.90 7.30 18.85
C TYR A 180 -17.83 7.54 17.65
N LYS A 181 -18.45 6.48 17.09
CA LYS A 181 -19.38 6.52 15.94
C LYS A 181 -18.83 7.32 14.74
N ILE A 182 -17.55 7.14 14.42
CA ILE A 182 -16.89 7.89 13.35
C ILE A 182 -17.22 7.24 12.00
N GLY A 183 -18.04 7.91 11.19
CA GLY A 183 -18.35 7.49 9.81
C GLY A 183 -17.40 8.07 8.74
N PHE A 184 -16.54 9.02 9.11
CA PHE A 184 -15.70 9.80 8.19
C PHE A 184 -14.20 9.43 8.22
N ALA A 185 -13.85 8.37 8.93
CA ALA A 185 -12.50 7.84 9.02
C ALA A 185 -12.51 6.35 8.70
N CYS A 186 -11.51 5.92 7.94
CA CYS A 186 -11.29 4.54 7.59
C CYS A 186 -9.95 4.09 8.16
N ASN A 187 -9.93 2.88 8.73
CA ASN A 187 -8.71 2.25 9.19
C ASN A 187 -8.18 1.29 8.12
N TYR A 188 -6.89 1.38 7.81
CA TYR A 188 -6.22 0.41 6.97
C TYR A 188 -4.82 0.13 7.50
N PHE A 189 -4.66 -1.02 8.18
CA PHE A 189 -3.42 -1.41 8.86
C PHE A 189 -2.92 -0.32 9.83
N ASP A 190 -1.82 0.35 9.49
CA ASP A 190 -1.11 1.28 10.36
C ASP A 190 -1.49 2.74 10.08
N ASP A 191 -2.38 2.99 9.10
CA ASP A 191 -2.84 4.31 8.68
C ASP A 191 -4.32 4.52 8.99
N ILE A 192 -4.64 5.70 9.53
CA ILE A 192 -6.02 6.20 9.63
C ILE A 192 -6.23 7.24 8.54
N ILE A 193 -7.14 6.96 7.62
CA ILE A 193 -7.50 7.88 6.54
C ILE A 193 -8.75 8.64 6.92
N VAL A 194 -8.62 9.95 6.95
CA VAL A 194 -9.71 10.89 7.17
C VAL A 194 -10.07 11.50 5.85
N TYR A 195 -11.36 11.50 5.51
CA TYR A 195 -11.83 12.04 4.24
C TYR A 195 -12.99 12.98 4.47
N SER A 196 -13.14 14.01 3.62
CA SER A 196 -14.17 15.04 3.77
C SER A 196 -14.50 15.70 2.44
N SER A 197 -15.69 16.31 2.36
CA SER A 197 -16.16 17.01 1.15
C SER A 197 -15.81 18.50 1.15
N SER A 198 -15.47 19.08 2.31
CA SER A 198 -15.09 20.50 2.46
C SER A 198 -13.90 20.63 3.40
N GLU A 199 -13.04 21.63 3.17
CA GLU A 199 -11.85 21.87 3.98
C GLU A 199 -12.20 22.24 5.42
N LEU A 200 -13.22 23.08 5.61
CA LEU A 200 -13.64 23.56 6.92
C LEU A 200 -14.22 22.40 7.78
N GLU A 201 -14.92 21.48 7.13
CA GLU A 201 -15.38 20.25 7.77
C GLU A 201 -14.22 19.30 8.08
N HIS A 202 -13.25 19.20 7.18
CA HIS A 202 -12.07 18.35 7.34
C HIS A 202 -11.28 18.71 8.59
N TRP A 203 -11.08 20.00 8.85
CA TRP A 203 -10.41 20.47 10.07
C TRP A 203 -11.17 20.11 11.35
N LYS A 204 -12.51 20.19 11.34
CA LYS A 204 -13.34 19.75 12.47
C LYS A 204 -13.19 18.25 12.72
N ARG A 205 -13.25 17.44 11.66
CA ARG A 205 -13.08 15.98 11.70
C ARG A 205 -11.68 15.57 12.20
N LEU A 206 -10.63 16.24 11.72
CA LEU A 206 -9.26 16.04 12.21
C LEU A 206 -9.13 16.39 13.68
N LYS A 207 -9.72 17.51 14.13
CA LYS A 207 -9.70 17.90 15.54
C LYS A 207 -10.33 16.81 16.43
N THR A 208 -11.49 16.29 16.04
CA THR A 208 -12.15 15.19 16.76
C THR A 208 -11.27 13.95 16.84
N ILE A 209 -10.58 13.60 15.74
CA ILE A 209 -9.68 12.44 15.72
C ILE A 209 -8.47 12.66 16.63
N PHE A 210 -7.86 13.85 16.63
CA PHE A 210 -6.76 14.16 17.54
C PHE A 210 -7.18 14.10 19.02
N GLU A 211 -8.37 14.60 19.35
CA GLU A 211 -8.92 14.49 20.71
C GLU A 211 -9.13 13.03 21.13
N ILE A 212 -9.54 12.16 20.18
CA ILE A 212 -9.69 10.72 20.43
C ILE A 212 -8.31 10.04 20.59
N CYS A 213 -7.34 10.37 19.74
CA CYS A 213 -5.99 9.87 19.86
C CYS A 213 -5.36 10.26 21.20
N GLU A 214 -5.60 11.49 21.67
CA GLU A 214 -5.14 11.96 22.98
C GLU A 214 -5.80 11.19 24.12
N LYS A 215 -7.13 10.99 24.07
CA LYS A 215 -7.88 10.22 25.09
C LYS A 215 -7.44 8.76 25.19
N GLU A 216 -7.18 8.12 24.05
CA GLU A 216 -6.77 6.72 23.98
C GLU A 216 -5.23 6.55 24.06
N ASN A 217 -4.49 7.66 24.25
CA ASN A 217 -3.02 7.72 24.34
C ASN A 217 -2.29 7.10 23.14
N ILE A 218 -2.81 7.36 21.94
CA ILE A 218 -2.27 6.91 20.66
C ILE A 218 -1.36 8.01 20.10
N LYS A 219 -0.11 7.66 19.79
CA LYS A 219 0.86 8.61 19.22
C LYS A 219 0.84 8.55 17.70
N LEU A 220 0.96 9.72 17.07
CA LEU A 220 1.05 9.88 15.62
C LEU A 220 2.46 10.28 15.22
N LYS A 221 2.93 9.78 14.08
CA LYS A 221 4.25 10.14 13.54
C LYS A 221 4.08 11.29 12.56
N LEU A 222 4.17 12.52 13.07
CA LEU A 222 3.96 13.73 12.26
C LEU A 222 4.83 13.82 11.00
N SER A 223 6.04 13.22 11.00
CA SER A 223 6.91 13.21 9.82
C SER A 223 6.38 12.38 8.66
N LYS A 224 5.41 11.49 8.91
CA LYS A 224 4.77 10.63 7.91
C LYS A 224 3.30 10.94 7.70
N CYS A 225 2.68 11.69 8.60
CA CYS A 225 1.32 12.15 8.43
C CYS A 225 1.23 13.15 7.26
N VAL A 226 0.17 13.02 6.49
CA VAL A 226 -0.16 13.87 5.35
C VAL A 226 -1.51 14.49 5.62
N PHE A 227 -1.60 15.82 5.57
CA PHE A 227 -2.80 16.57 5.96
C PHE A 227 -3.41 17.33 4.80
N ALA A 228 -4.75 17.29 4.72
CA ALA A 228 -5.61 18.09 3.86
C ALA A 228 -5.15 18.15 2.39
N GLN A 229 -4.81 16.99 1.81
CA GLN A 229 -4.44 16.89 0.40
C GLN A 229 -5.65 16.53 -0.47
N THR A 230 -5.65 17.03 -1.69
CA THR A 230 -6.65 16.66 -2.72
C THR A 230 -6.31 15.35 -3.43
N LYS A 231 -5.07 14.87 -3.26
CA LYS A 231 -4.53 13.64 -3.83
C LYS A 231 -3.86 12.84 -2.71
N ILE A 232 -4.09 11.53 -2.65
CA ILE A 232 -3.42 10.65 -1.69
C ILE A 232 -2.96 9.37 -2.37
N SER A 233 -1.69 9.01 -2.17
CA SER A 233 -1.20 7.69 -2.56
C SER A 233 -1.64 6.67 -1.50
N PHE A 234 -2.53 5.76 -1.88
CA PHE A 234 -3.04 4.71 -1.02
C PHE A 234 -2.84 3.35 -1.70
N LEU A 235 -2.03 2.48 -1.08
CA LEU A 235 -1.79 1.10 -1.55
C LEU A 235 -1.23 0.99 -2.98
N GLY A 236 -0.49 2.00 -3.43
CA GLY A 236 0.03 2.06 -4.80
C GLY A 236 -0.96 2.63 -5.82
N TYR A 237 -2.16 3.04 -5.38
CA TYR A 237 -3.10 3.82 -6.17
C TYR A 237 -3.02 5.29 -5.78
N GLU A 238 -3.10 6.19 -6.75
CA GLU A 238 -3.30 7.62 -6.49
C GLU A 238 -4.81 7.89 -6.52
N ILE A 239 -5.36 8.33 -5.39
CA ILE A 239 -6.77 8.68 -5.25
C ILE A 239 -6.87 10.20 -5.34
N GLU A 240 -7.67 10.68 -6.30
CA GLU A 240 -7.97 12.10 -6.51
C GLU A 240 -9.48 12.31 -6.65
N GLN A 241 -9.94 13.54 -6.44
CA GLN A 241 -11.36 13.88 -6.48
C GLN A 241 -11.94 13.75 -7.90
N ALA A 242 -12.95 12.87 -8.02
CA ALA A 242 -13.90 12.70 -9.11
C ALA A 242 -13.33 12.33 -10.50
N HIS A 243 -13.57 11.06 -10.86
CA HIS A 243 -13.41 10.44 -12.19
C HIS A 243 -11.99 10.04 -12.60
N HIS A 244 -11.49 8.90 -12.11
CA HIS A 244 -10.57 8.12 -12.94
C HIS A 244 -10.72 6.59 -12.79
N PRO A 245 -11.08 5.88 -13.87
CA PRO A 245 -10.77 4.46 -14.04
C PRO A 245 -9.26 4.19 -14.22
N GLN A 246 -8.42 5.24 -14.28
CA GLN A 246 -6.98 5.15 -14.52
C GLN A 246 -6.20 4.62 -13.30
N THR A 247 -6.52 3.41 -12.85
CA THR A 247 -5.68 2.71 -11.88
C THR A 247 -4.43 2.12 -12.52
N ASN A 248 -4.36 1.99 -13.86
CA ASN A 248 -3.11 1.79 -14.61
C ASN A 248 -3.39 1.84 -16.12
N GLY A 249 -3.24 3.02 -16.77
CA GLY A 249 -3.52 3.16 -18.21
C GLY A 249 -2.70 2.20 -19.10
N LYS A 250 -1.55 1.71 -18.61
CA LYS A 250 -0.78 0.66 -19.32
C LYS A 250 -1.49 -0.69 -19.25
N VAL A 251 -2.02 -1.09 -18.09
CA VAL A 251 -2.78 -2.34 -17.93
C VAL A 251 -4.08 -2.29 -18.72
N GLU A 252 -4.80 -1.17 -18.70
CA GLU A 252 -6.01 -1.01 -19.51
C GLU A 252 -5.72 -1.20 -21.00
N ARG A 253 -4.65 -0.57 -21.50
CA ARG A 253 -4.25 -0.69 -22.91
C ARG A 253 -3.82 -2.11 -23.26
N VAL A 254 -3.10 -2.80 -22.39
CA VAL A 254 -2.72 -4.21 -22.56
C VAL A 254 -3.97 -5.09 -22.61
N ASN A 255 -4.88 -4.95 -21.64
CA ASN A 255 -6.14 -5.71 -21.59
C ASN A 255 -7.00 -5.50 -22.83
N GLN A 256 -7.14 -4.26 -23.30
CA GLN A 256 -7.83 -3.96 -24.57
C GLN A 256 -7.18 -4.70 -25.76
N SER A 257 -5.85 -4.76 -25.78
CA SER A 257 -5.10 -5.39 -26.87
C SER A 257 -5.27 -6.92 -26.85
N LEU A 258 -5.25 -7.53 -25.67
CA LEU A 258 -5.53 -8.95 -25.48
C LEU A 258 -6.98 -9.31 -25.82
N VAL A 259 -7.96 -8.52 -25.39
CA VAL A 259 -9.38 -8.72 -25.73
C VAL A 259 -9.59 -8.63 -27.25
N THR A 260 -8.96 -7.67 -27.92
CA THR A 260 -9.06 -7.52 -29.37
C THR A 260 -8.50 -8.75 -30.09
N ARG A 261 -7.30 -9.22 -29.70
CA ARG A 261 -6.70 -10.43 -30.29
C ARG A 261 -7.56 -11.67 -30.02
N LEU A 262 -8.08 -11.81 -28.81
CA LEU A 262 -8.95 -12.90 -28.43
C LEU A 262 -10.25 -12.90 -29.25
N LYS A 263 -10.87 -11.74 -29.49
CA LYS A 263 -12.03 -11.61 -30.39
C LYS A 263 -11.70 -12.04 -31.82
N CYS A 264 -10.57 -11.58 -32.37
CA CYS A 264 -10.14 -11.99 -33.70
C CYS A 264 -9.96 -13.50 -33.79
N LYS A 265 -9.33 -14.11 -32.77
CA LYS A 265 -9.07 -15.55 -32.73
C LYS A 265 -10.33 -16.39 -32.55
N VAL A 266 -11.28 -15.91 -31.74
CA VAL A 266 -12.61 -16.53 -31.59
C VAL A 266 -13.37 -16.49 -32.91
N ASN A 267 -13.34 -15.35 -33.62
CA ASN A 267 -14.04 -15.20 -34.90
C ASN A 267 -13.38 -15.97 -36.06
N SER A 268 -12.06 -16.17 -36.02
CA SER A 268 -11.34 -16.93 -37.06
C SER A 268 -11.40 -18.45 -36.85
N THR A 269 -11.74 -18.90 -35.64
CA THR A 269 -11.77 -20.34 -35.30
C THR A 269 -13.17 -20.89 -35.57
N SER A 270 -13.29 -21.86 -36.48
CA SER A 270 -14.57 -22.50 -36.84
C SER A 270 -15.15 -23.37 -35.71
N THR A 271 -14.29 -23.89 -34.82
CA THR A 271 -14.68 -24.72 -33.68
C THR A 271 -14.95 -23.89 -32.43
N LYS A 272 -16.00 -24.24 -31.66
CA LYS A 272 -16.35 -23.60 -30.37
C LYS A 272 -15.36 -23.98 -29.28
N VAL A 273 -14.14 -23.44 -29.34
CA VAL A 273 -13.14 -23.58 -28.28
C VAL A 273 -13.47 -22.60 -27.15
N PRO A 274 -13.45 -23.02 -25.87
CA PRO A 274 -13.63 -22.09 -24.76
C PRO A 274 -12.54 -21.02 -24.75
N TRP A 275 -12.93 -19.76 -24.53
CA TRP A 275 -12.04 -18.60 -24.57
C TRP A 275 -10.86 -18.70 -23.60
N THR A 276 -10.99 -19.47 -22.52
CA THR A 276 -9.92 -19.69 -21.52
C THR A 276 -8.72 -20.43 -22.12
N LYS A 277 -8.92 -21.40 -23.01
CA LYS A 277 -7.84 -22.08 -23.73
C LYS A 277 -7.21 -21.20 -24.81
N LEU A 278 -8.02 -20.36 -25.45
CA LEU A 278 -7.53 -19.39 -26.43
C LEU A 278 -6.73 -18.27 -25.77
N LEU A 279 -7.06 -17.90 -24.53
CA LEU A 279 -6.38 -16.85 -23.79
C LEU A 279 -4.91 -17.18 -23.57
N GLU A 280 -4.58 -18.41 -23.15
CA GLU A 280 -3.19 -18.83 -22.95
C GLU A 280 -2.37 -18.68 -24.24
N SER A 281 -2.94 -19.15 -25.35
CA SER A 281 -2.33 -19.00 -26.68
C SER A 281 -2.16 -17.54 -27.09
N VAL A 282 -3.18 -16.69 -26.89
CA VAL A 282 -3.13 -15.25 -27.22
C VAL A 282 -2.11 -14.51 -26.36
N THR A 283 -2.01 -14.84 -25.08
CA THR A 283 -1.03 -14.25 -24.16
C THR A 283 0.38 -14.65 -24.56
N ASN A 284 0.61 -15.92 -24.91
CA ASN A 284 1.91 -16.37 -25.41
C ASN A 284 2.28 -15.67 -26.71
N GLU A 285 1.37 -15.58 -27.68
CA GLU A 285 1.59 -14.84 -28.92
C GLU A 285 1.92 -13.36 -28.65
N TYR A 286 1.19 -12.71 -27.74
CA TYR A 286 1.48 -11.33 -27.33
C TYR A 286 2.89 -11.17 -26.76
N ASN A 287 3.28 -12.05 -25.83
CA ASN A 287 4.58 -12.01 -25.18
C ASN A 287 5.76 -12.31 -26.12
N LEU A 288 5.50 -13.01 -27.23
CA LEU A 288 6.51 -13.35 -28.24
C LEU A 288 6.54 -12.39 -29.43
N THR A 289 5.52 -11.55 -29.60
CA THR A 289 5.49 -10.58 -30.70
C THR A 289 6.38 -9.38 -30.38
N PRO A 290 7.33 -9.00 -31.23
CA PRO A 290 8.05 -7.73 -31.08
C PRO A 290 7.11 -6.54 -31.23
N HIS A 291 7.09 -5.62 -30.27
CA HIS A 291 6.26 -4.42 -30.37
C HIS A 291 6.91 -3.34 -31.23
N LEU A 292 6.09 -2.51 -31.87
CA LEU A 292 6.57 -1.48 -32.80
C LEU A 292 7.52 -0.46 -32.15
N ILE A 293 7.28 -0.12 -30.87
CA ILE A 293 8.03 0.91 -30.12
C ILE A 293 9.30 0.31 -29.54
N THR A 294 9.18 -0.74 -28.74
CA THR A 294 10.34 -1.36 -28.07
C THR A 294 11.23 -2.08 -29.08
N LYS A 295 10.66 -2.63 -30.17
CA LYS A 295 11.27 -3.58 -31.13
C LYS A 295 11.62 -4.95 -30.56
N TYR A 296 11.37 -5.16 -29.26
CA TYR A 296 11.63 -6.42 -28.57
C TYR A 296 10.32 -7.05 -28.07
N PRO A 297 10.23 -8.38 -28.05
CA PRO A 297 9.17 -9.12 -27.40
C PRO A 297 9.17 -8.87 -25.88
N PRO A 298 7.99 -8.75 -25.23
CA PRO A 298 7.91 -8.65 -23.78
C PRO A 298 8.59 -9.79 -23.04
N ALA A 299 8.47 -11.03 -23.52
CA ALA A 299 9.12 -12.20 -22.91
C ALA A 299 10.64 -12.06 -22.89
N TYR A 300 11.23 -11.56 -23.98
CA TYR A 300 12.67 -11.37 -24.08
C TYR A 300 13.19 -10.33 -23.09
N LEU A 301 12.51 -9.18 -22.99
CA LEU A 301 12.89 -8.14 -22.03
C LEU A 301 12.76 -8.61 -20.58
N LEU A 302 11.80 -9.49 -20.29
CA LEU A 302 11.56 -10.01 -18.94
C LEU A 302 12.54 -11.14 -18.57
N LEU A 303 12.57 -12.20 -19.38
CA LEU A 303 13.24 -13.47 -19.07
C LEU A 303 14.62 -13.61 -19.73
N GLY A 304 14.92 -12.79 -20.74
CA GLY A 304 16.18 -12.84 -21.46
C GLY A 304 16.32 -14.01 -22.44
N THR A 305 15.30 -14.86 -22.55
CA THR A 305 15.28 -16.03 -23.42
C THR A 305 14.16 -15.91 -24.45
N LEU A 306 14.47 -16.27 -25.70
CA LEU A 306 13.47 -16.48 -26.74
C LEU A 306 13.12 -17.97 -26.80
N PRO A 307 11.88 -18.33 -27.18
CA PRO A 307 11.51 -19.73 -27.38
C PRO A 307 12.01 -20.31 -28.71
N TYR A 308 12.72 -19.52 -29.52
CA TYR A 308 13.26 -19.93 -30.82
C TYR A 308 14.75 -19.64 -30.87
N ASP A 309 15.51 -20.58 -31.41
CA ASP A 309 16.94 -20.43 -31.65
C ASP A 309 17.20 -19.48 -32.83
N ALA A 310 18.35 -18.80 -32.80
CA ALA A 310 18.77 -17.95 -33.91
C ALA A 310 18.98 -18.82 -35.18
N PRO A 311 18.68 -18.28 -36.38
CA PRO A 311 18.97 -18.98 -37.63
C PRO A 311 20.48 -19.29 -37.74
N ILE A 312 20.81 -20.42 -38.36
CA ILE A 312 22.18 -20.92 -38.50
C ILE A 312 23.05 -19.85 -39.16
N GLY A 313 24.01 -19.29 -38.41
CA GLY A 313 24.96 -18.28 -38.89
C GLY A 313 24.91 -16.92 -38.18
N GLU A 314 23.87 -16.64 -37.39
CA GLU A 314 23.80 -15.44 -36.53
C GLU A 314 24.00 -15.80 -35.05
N ASN A 315 24.93 -15.11 -34.37
CA ASN A 315 25.25 -15.38 -32.96
C ASN A 315 24.12 -14.99 -31.98
N SER A 316 23.19 -14.11 -32.38
CA SER A 316 21.99 -13.75 -31.61
C SER A 316 21.03 -12.91 -32.45
N TYR A 317 19.72 -13.12 -32.28
CA TYR A 317 18.68 -12.30 -32.91
C TYR A 317 18.53 -10.90 -32.26
N TYR A 318 18.98 -10.73 -31.01
CA TYR A 318 18.89 -9.47 -30.26
C TYR A 318 20.20 -9.13 -29.52
N GLU A 319 20.41 -7.84 -29.22
CA GLU A 319 21.49 -7.39 -28.34
C GLU A 319 21.35 -8.00 -26.93
N PRO A 320 22.42 -8.07 -26.11
CA PRO A 320 22.34 -8.57 -24.75
C PRO A 320 21.19 -7.95 -23.96
N VAL A 321 20.55 -8.75 -23.10
CA VAL A 321 19.30 -8.40 -22.41
C VAL A 321 19.34 -7.03 -21.71
N ASN A 322 20.47 -6.69 -21.09
CA ASN A 322 20.63 -5.40 -20.40
C ASN A 322 20.64 -4.21 -21.38
N GLU A 323 21.28 -4.37 -22.53
CA GLU A 323 21.32 -3.36 -23.59
C GLU A 323 19.95 -3.22 -24.25
N ALA A 324 19.31 -4.34 -24.58
CA ALA A 324 17.95 -4.36 -25.12
C ALA A 324 16.94 -3.67 -24.18
N ARG A 325 17.05 -3.86 -22.86
CA ARG A 325 16.23 -3.16 -21.85
C ARG A 325 16.45 -1.65 -21.87
N ASN A 326 17.70 -1.20 -21.93
CA ASN A 326 18.04 0.22 -21.98
C ASN A 326 17.51 0.87 -23.26
N LEU A 327 17.70 0.23 -24.42
CA LEU A 327 17.18 0.69 -25.70
C LEU A 327 15.65 0.72 -25.73
N ALA A 328 14.99 -0.31 -25.20
CA ALA A 328 13.53 -0.35 -25.09
C ALA A 328 12.98 0.79 -24.23
N LEU A 329 13.64 1.09 -23.10
CA LEU A 329 13.28 2.19 -22.22
C LEU A 329 13.42 3.54 -22.92
N GLN A 330 14.58 3.78 -23.55
CA GLN A 330 14.85 5.03 -24.27
C GLN A 330 13.82 5.26 -25.40
N ARG A 331 13.57 4.25 -26.24
CA ARG A 331 12.55 4.31 -27.30
C ARG A 331 11.15 4.61 -26.76
N THR A 332 10.80 4.07 -25.60
CA THR A 332 9.50 4.31 -24.96
C THR A 332 9.38 5.76 -24.48
N ILE A 333 10.44 6.31 -23.87
CA ILE A 333 10.48 7.70 -23.41
C ILE A 333 10.39 8.65 -24.61
N ASP A 334 11.17 8.41 -25.66
CA ASP A 334 11.18 9.24 -26.88
C ASP A 334 9.81 9.24 -27.56
N TYR A 335 9.19 8.07 -27.67
CA TYR A 335 7.84 7.94 -28.22
C TYR A 335 6.80 8.68 -27.37
N HIS A 336 6.88 8.56 -26.03
CA HIS A 336 6.00 9.28 -25.12
C HIS A 336 6.16 10.81 -25.26
N ASN A 337 7.38 11.30 -25.29
CA ASN A 337 7.68 12.73 -25.47
C ASN A 337 7.19 13.25 -26.83
N LYS A 338 7.35 12.46 -27.89
CA LYS A 338 6.84 12.80 -29.23
C LYS A 338 5.31 12.89 -29.23
N ASN A 339 4.62 11.95 -28.58
CA ASN A 339 3.17 11.98 -28.46
C ASN A 339 2.70 13.17 -27.62
N LYS A 340 3.38 13.48 -26.52
CA LYS A 340 3.10 14.66 -25.70
C LYS A 340 3.19 15.93 -26.53
N ARG A 341 4.30 16.15 -27.25
CA ARG A 341 4.47 17.33 -28.13
C ARG A 341 3.35 17.45 -29.16
N ARG A 342 2.93 16.33 -29.77
CA ARG A 342 1.85 16.30 -30.76
C ARG A 342 0.48 16.58 -30.16
N TYR A 343 0.25 16.14 -28.92
CA TYR A 343 -0.95 16.44 -28.17
C TYR A 343 -0.98 17.92 -27.82
N ASP A 344 0.08 18.42 -27.17
CA ASP A 344 0.22 19.81 -26.74
C ASP A 344 0.09 20.79 -27.93
N SER A 345 0.65 20.46 -29.10
CA SER A 345 0.54 21.30 -30.30
C SER A 345 -0.86 21.38 -30.90
N ARG A 346 -1.73 20.40 -30.60
CA ARG A 346 -3.11 20.32 -31.10
C ARG A 346 -4.13 20.66 -30.01
N PHE A 347 -3.69 20.76 -28.77
CA PHE A 347 -4.56 21.03 -27.64
C PHE A 347 -4.96 22.52 -27.67
N VAL A 348 -6.22 22.76 -28.03
CA VAL A 348 -6.86 24.06 -27.87
C VAL A 348 -7.64 24.01 -26.57
N GLY A 349 -7.17 24.74 -25.56
CA GLY A 349 -7.92 24.90 -24.32
C GLY A 349 -9.24 25.60 -24.60
N LYS A 350 -10.36 24.87 -24.60
CA LYS A 350 -11.70 25.45 -24.70
C LYS A 350 -12.10 25.97 -23.33
N LYS A 351 -12.32 27.28 -23.22
CA LYS A 351 -12.99 27.89 -22.07
C LYS A 351 -14.49 27.81 -22.31
N PHE A 352 -15.22 27.40 -21.29
CA PHE A 352 -16.67 27.19 -21.34
C PHE A 352 -17.33 28.08 -20.29
N ASN A 353 -18.30 28.90 -20.69
CA ASN A 353 -19.02 29.77 -19.77
C ASN A 353 -20.40 29.19 -19.44
N PRO A 354 -20.97 29.50 -18.26
CA PRO A 354 -22.36 29.18 -17.96
C PRO A 354 -23.31 29.82 -19.00
N GLY A 355 -24.22 29.03 -19.56
CA GLY A 355 -25.14 29.42 -20.64
C GLY A 355 -24.68 29.01 -22.05
N ASP A 356 -23.44 28.54 -22.23
CA ASP A 356 -23.00 27.99 -23.51
C ASP A 356 -23.71 26.66 -23.81
N LEU A 357 -24.09 26.44 -25.08
CA LEU A 357 -24.59 25.16 -25.56
C LEU A 357 -23.42 24.30 -26.05
N VAL A 358 -23.27 23.13 -25.44
CA VAL A 358 -22.21 22.17 -25.78
C VAL A 358 -22.78 20.81 -26.17
N VAL A 359 -22.08 20.14 -27.07
CA VAL A 359 -22.32 18.74 -27.39
C VAL A 359 -21.34 17.89 -26.60
N TYR A 360 -21.83 16.84 -25.97
CA TYR A 360 -21.03 15.90 -25.21
C TYR A 360 -20.54 14.79 -26.16
N GLU A 361 -19.22 14.64 -26.28
CA GLU A 361 -18.63 13.49 -26.95
C GLU A 361 -18.76 12.28 -26.02
N GLU A 362 -19.63 11.34 -26.38
CA GLU A 362 -19.80 10.13 -25.59
C GLU A 362 -18.52 9.30 -25.67
N PHE A 363 -17.86 9.08 -24.53
CA PHE A 363 -16.69 8.20 -24.44
C PHE A 363 -17.14 6.74 -24.59
N HIS A 364 -17.13 6.26 -25.83
CA HIS A 364 -17.62 4.92 -26.17
C HIS A 364 -16.61 3.82 -25.81
N TYR A 365 -16.90 3.06 -24.76
CA TYR A 365 -16.34 1.73 -24.54
C TYR A 365 -17.30 0.65 -25.11
N PRO A 366 -16.79 -0.50 -25.52
CA PRO A 366 -16.22 -0.80 -26.83
C PRO A 366 -17.25 -1.41 -27.80
N ASN A 367 -18.52 -1.00 -27.75
CA ASN A 367 -19.59 -1.70 -28.47
C ASN A 367 -20.63 -0.78 -29.14
N THR A 368 -20.19 0.18 -29.94
CA THR A 368 -21.09 0.87 -30.87
C THR A 368 -21.03 0.28 -32.27
N ARG A 369 -22.21 0.12 -32.87
CA ARG A 369 -22.36 -0.17 -34.29
C ARG A 369 -21.81 1.05 -35.05
N LYS A 370 -21.14 0.84 -36.19
CA LYS A 370 -20.47 1.84 -37.06
C LYS A 370 -21.26 3.13 -37.39
N LEU A 371 -22.54 3.23 -37.04
CA LEU A 371 -23.48 4.30 -37.38
C LEU A 371 -24.09 5.01 -36.16
N SER A 372 -23.62 4.79 -34.92
CA SER A 372 -24.12 5.53 -33.76
C SER A 372 -23.66 7.00 -33.79
N PRO A 373 -24.51 7.97 -33.39
CA PRO A 373 -24.12 9.36 -33.32
C PRO A 373 -22.95 9.55 -32.33
N PRO A 374 -21.86 10.23 -32.71
CA PRO A 374 -20.68 10.40 -31.86
C PRO A 374 -20.85 11.43 -30.74
N PHE A 375 -21.91 12.23 -30.80
CA PHE A 375 -22.20 13.28 -29.83
C PHE A 375 -23.64 13.17 -29.34
N SER A 376 -23.87 13.44 -28.06
CA SER A 376 -25.20 13.70 -27.50
C SER A 376 -25.34 15.15 -27.06
N GLY A 377 -26.59 15.65 -27.08
CA GLY A 377 -26.90 17.05 -26.80
C GLY A 377 -27.71 17.70 -27.92
N PRO A 378 -27.85 19.04 -27.91
CA PRO A 378 -27.08 20.01 -27.12
C PRO A 378 -27.47 20.06 -25.64
N TYR A 379 -26.48 20.28 -24.78
CA TYR A 379 -26.63 20.49 -23.34
C TYR A 379 -26.19 21.91 -22.97
N GLU A 380 -26.90 22.55 -22.05
CA GLU A 380 -26.55 23.87 -21.53
C GLU A 380 -25.60 23.75 -20.33
N ILE A 381 -24.54 24.57 -20.32
CA ILE A 381 -23.64 24.63 -19.18
C ILE A 381 -24.28 25.42 -18.05
N ILE A 382 -24.71 24.72 -17.00
CA ILE A 382 -25.41 25.36 -15.86
C ILE A 382 -24.44 26.10 -14.94
N LYS A 383 -23.25 25.52 -14.69
CA LYS A 383 -22.29 26.08 -13.73
C LYS A 383 -20.88 25.52 -13.95
N GLN A 384 -19.88 26.39 -13.84
CA GLN A 384 -18.47 25.99 -13.78
C GLN A 384 -18.10 25.58 -12.34
N CYS A 385 -17.60 24.36 -12.16
CA CYS A 385 -17.25 23.80 -10.84
C CYS A 385 -15.75 23.90 -10.50
N SER A 386 -14.89 24.31 -11.45
CA SER A 386 -13.43 24.45 -11.30
C SER A 386 -12.86 25.43 -12.34
N GLU A 387 -11.82 26.19 -11.97
CA GLU A 387 -11.07 27.09 -12.88
C GLU A 387 -10.36 26.36 -14.02
#